data_AF-A0A847NW98-F1
#
_entry.id   AF-A0A847NW98-F1
#
_cell.length_a   1.000
_cell.length_b   1.000
_cell.length_c   1.000
_cell.angle_alpha   90.00
_cell.angle_beta   90.00
_cell.angle_gamma   90.00
#
_symmetry.space_group_name_H-M   'P 1'
#
loop_
_entity.id
_entity.type
_entity.pdbx_description
1 polymer ?
#
loop_
_entity_poly.entity_id
_entity_poly.type
_entity_poly.pdbx_seq_one_letter_code
_entity_poly.pdbx_strand_id
1 'polypeptide(L)'
;MVKVIREDKLGTYTFDKDNSNNWATSSLNTLLNDNYYNGLDESELTNCYGHTYYGIVSSVCNFTRDGIIHENSRNMVETVSWKLGGLVTPYATAQECYDAERDGPAISGKIGLMYLSDYGYSALAESCNRHWDIGQYNHNECAGSSWLYGKGEEWTLTKYKNNSSNVFFITNYGITTIYDASLSYGVRPTLYLKSGVKKLAGNGSFDNPYIITQ
;
A
#
# COMPACT_ATOMS: atom_id res chain seq x y z
N MET A 1 3.39 13.56 11.70
CA MET A 1 3.59 12.09 11.80
C MET A 1 4.41 11.67 10.61
N VAL A 2 5.37 10.75 10.79
CA VAL A 2 6.18 10.25 9.67
C VAL A 2 5.47 9.05 9.05
N LYS A 3 5.26 9.08 7.74
CA LYS A 3 4.75 7.93 6.98
C LYS A 3 5.90 7.07 6.51
N VAL A 4 5.78 5.76 6.64
CA VAL A 4 6.77 4.78 6.20
C VAL A 4 6.09 3.78 5.27
N ILE A 5 6.66 3.57 4.10
CA ILE A 5 6.27 2.54 3.14
C ILE A 5 7.41 1.53 3.12
N ARG A 6 7.11 0.23 3.25
CA ARG A 6 8.12 -0.83 3.13
C ARG A 6 8.87 -0.69 1.81
N GLU A 7 10.20 -0.83 1.77
CA GLU A 7 10.97 -0.60 0.54
C GLU A 7 10.63 -1.61 -0.57
N ASP A 8 10.66 -2.90 -0.24
CA ASP A 8 10.32 -3.97 -1.17
C ASP A 8 8.95 -4.58 -0.86
N LYS A 9 8.37 -5.22 -1.87
CA LYS A 9 7.11 -5.94 -1.72
C LYS A 9 7.24 -7.01 -0.64
N LEU A 10 6.24 -7.08 0.23
CA LEU A 10 6.08 -8.17 1.20
C LEU A 10 5.83 -9.50 0.47
N GLY A 11 5.09 -9.43 -0.63
CA GLY A 11 4.69 -10.54 -1.47
C GLY A 11 3.64 -10.07 -2.47
N THR A 12 3.04 -11.02 -3.17
CA THR A 12 1.87 -10.77 -4.04
C THR A 12 0.64 -11.37 -3.39
N TYR A 13 -0.37 -10.54 -3.14
CA TYR A 13 -1.58 -10.96 -2.44
C TYR A 13 -2.83 -10.45 -3.15
N THR A 14 -3.89 -11.23 -3.06
CA THR A 14 -5.23 -10.81 -3.47
C THR A 14 -5.71 -9.67 -2.58
N PHE A 15 -6.22 -8.58 -3.19
CA PHE A 15 -6.73 -7.43 -2.41
C PHE A 15 -7.92 -7.87 -1.56
N ASP A 16 -8.88 -8.55 -2.18
CA ASP A 16 -9.99 -9.15 -1.47
C ASP A 16 -10.50 -10.43 -2.13
N LYS A 17 -10.65 -11.48 -1.32
CA LYS A 17 -11.14 -12.79 -1.75
C LYS A 17 -12.57 -12.75 -2.30
N ASP A 18 -13.38 -11.78 -1.86
CA ASP A 18 -14.78 -11.64 -2.28
C ASP A 18 -14.93 -10.66 -3.48
N ASN A 19 -13.81 -10.31 -4.12
CA ASN A 19 -13.74 -9.37 -5.23
C ASN A 19 -14.39 -8.01 -4.90
N SER A 20 -14.11 -7.50 -3.69
CA SER A 20 -14.54 -6.18 -3.23
C SER A 20 -13.37 -5.21 -3.13
N ASN A 21 -13.56 -3.97 -3.57
CA ASN A 21 -12.61 -2.88 -3.40
C ASN A 21 -12.76 -2.15 -2.06
N ASN A 22 -13.54 -2.71 -1.12
CA ASN A 22 -13.72 -2.13 0.20
C ASN A 22 -12.60 -2.55 1.15
N TRP A 23 -11.58 -1.71 1.28
CA TRP A 23 -10.46 -1.94 2.20
C TRP A 23 -10.90 -2.32 3.63
N ALA A 24 -11.96 -1.68 4.15
CA ALA A 24 -12.44 -1.88 5.53
C ALA A 24 -12.81 -3.33 5.87
N THR A 25 -13.17 -4.12 4.87
CA THR A 25 -13.59 -5.52 5.04
C THR A 25 -12.74 -6.48 4.21
N SER A 26 -11.70 -5.98 3.55
CA SER A 26 -10.89 -6.77 2.62
C SER A 26 -10.04 -7.81 3.35
N SER A 27 -9.87 -8.99 2.76
CA SER A 27 -8.96 -10.00 3.31
C SER A 27 -7.52 -9.48 3.48
N LEU A 28 -7.06 -8.60 2.60
CA LEU A 28 -5.74 -7.99 2.71
C LEU A 28 -5.61 -7.05 3.92
N ASN A 29 -6.64 -6.28 4.25
CA ASN A 29 -6.61 -5.43 5.46
C ASN A 29 -6.41 -6.26 6.73
N THR A 30 -7.16 -7.34 6.86
CA THR A 30 -7.06 -8.27 7.98
C THR A 30 -5.69 -8.93 8.02
N LEU A 31 -5.21 -9.47 6.89
CA LEU A 31 -3.87 -10.07 6.80
C LEU A 31 -2.77 -9.12 7.27
N LEU A 32 -2.86 -7.83 6.90
CA LEU A 32 -1.86 -6.84 7.26
C LEU A 32 -1.94 -6.39 8.73
N ASN A 33 -3.15 -6.21 9.27
CA ASN A 33 -3.32 -5.68 10.63
C ASN A 33 -3.30 -6.78 11.72
N ASP A 34 -3.66 -8.01 11.39
CA ASP A 34 -3.72 -9.11 12.35
C ASP A 34 -2.47 -9.98 12.29
N ASN A 35 -1.99 -10.34 11.09
CA ASN A 35 -0.84 -11.25 10.95
C ASN A 35 0.47 -10.50 10.74
N TYR A 36 0.58 -9.65 9.71
CA TYR A 36 1.83 -8.93 9.41
C TYR A 36 2.25 -7.99 10.55
N TYR A 37 1.31 -7.19 11.07
CA TYR A 37 1.61 -6.27 12.17
C TYR A 37 2.10 -7.01 13.42
N ASN A 38 1.55 -8.19 13.72
CA ASN A 38 1.95 -8.97 14.89
C ASN A 38 3.10 -9.95 14.64
N GLY A 39 3.57 -10.07 13.39
CA GLY A 39 4.64 -11.00 13.00
C GLY A 39 4.23 -12.46 13.17
N LEU A 40 2.97 -12.80 12.85
CA LEU A 40 2.41 -14.13 13.05
C LEU A 40 2.46 -14.97 11.77
N ASP A 41 2.46 -16.28 11.95
CA ASP A 41 2.18 -17.23 10.89
C ASP A 41 0.66 -17.30 10.66
N GLU A 42 0.20 -17.21 9.41
CA GLU A 42 -1.21 -17.34 9.01
C GLU A 42 -1.49 -18.81 8.64
N SER A 43 -1.22 -19.72 9.58
CA SER A 43 -1.40 -21.17 9.40
C SER A 43 -2.88 -21.57 9.30
N GLU A 44 -3.79 -20.72 9.76
CA GLU A 44 -5.24 -20.96 9.75
C GLU A 44 -5.89 -20.66 8.40
N LEU A 45 -5.14 -20.13 7.41
CA LEU A 45 -5.59 -19.89 6.04
C LEU A 45 -6.83 -19.00 5.91
N THR A 46 -6.97 -18.05 6.84
CA THR A 46 -8.14 -17.17 6.98
C THR A 46 -8.09 -15.93 6.11
N ASN A 47 -6.89 -15.40 5.85
CA ASN A 47 -6.73 -14.07 5.24
C ASN A 47 -5.65 -14.01 4.16
N CYS A 48 -4.79 -15.04 4.06
CA CYS A 48 -3.75 -15.11 3.05
C CYS A 48 -4.29 -15.71 1.74
N TYR A 49 -4.52 -14.86 0.74
CA TYR A 49 -5.05 -15.26 -0.56
C TYR A 49 -4.13 -14.86 -1.70
N GLY A 50 -4.07 -15.74 -2.68
CA GLY A 50 -3.45 -15.51 -3.98
C GLY A 50 -4.42 -15.83 -5.12
N HIS A 51 -4.02 -15.48 -6.35
CA HIS A 51 -4.78 -15.75 -7.55
C HIS A 51 -3.95 -16.59 -8.53
N THR A 52 -4.57 -17.66 -9.05
CA THR A 52 -3.99 -18.55 -10.05
C THR A 52 -4.85 -18.55 -11.31
N TYR A 53 -4.42 -19.27 -12.35
CA TYR A 53 -5.26 -19.51 -13.52
C TYR A 53 -6.64 -20.11 -13.18
N TYR A 54 -6.74 -20.86 -12.07
CA TYR A 54 -7.98 -21.52 -11.63
C TYR A 54 -8.81 -20.66 -10.65
N GLY A 55 -8.40 -19.42 -10.38
CA GLY A 55 -9.07 -18.49 -9.47
C GLY A 55 -8.32 -18.29 -8.16
N ILE A 56 -9.05 -17.77 -7.17
CA ILE A 56 -8.53 -17.41 -5.84
C ILE A 56 -8.24 -18.69 -5.04
N VAL A 57 -7.07 -18.73 -4.42
CA VAL A 57 -6.60 -19.81 -3.55
C VAL A 57 -6.16 -19.24 -2.21
N SER A 58 -6.46 -19.93 -1.12
CA SER A 58 -5.83 -19.64 0.16
C SER A 58 -4.40 -20.21 0.18
N SER A 59 -3.50 -19.56 0.91
CA SER A 59 -2.12 -20.01 1.09
C SER A 59 -1.62 -19.69 2.49
N VAL A 60 -0.50 -20.27 2.90
CA VAL A 60 0.12 -19.95 4.18
C VAL A 60 1.00 -18.71 4.00
N CYS A 61 0.68 -17.64 4.72
CA CYS A 61 1.53 -16.45 4.81
C CYS A 61 2.28 -16.46 6.13
N ASN A 62 3.61 -16.58 6.10
CA ASN A 62 4.42 -16.59 7.32
C ASN A 62 5.13 -15.26 7.54
N PHE A 63 4.67 -14.47 8.52
CA PHE A 63 5.28 -13.17 8.86
C PHE A 63 6.18 -13.22 10.10
N THR A 64 6.59 -14.40 10.56
CA THR A 64 7.48 -14.56 11.73
C THR A 64 8.89 -14.02 11.51
N ARG A 65 9.22 -13.66 10.27
CA ARG A 65 10.50 -13.02 9.90
C ARG A 65 10.31 -11.66 9.24
N ASP A 66 9.30 -11.52 8.38
CA ASP A 66 9.12 -10.33 7.55
C ASP A 66 8.08 -9.34 8.09
N GLY A 67 7.33 -9.72 9.15
CA GLY A 67 6.39 -8.85 9.86
C GLY A 67 7.04 -7.96 10.92
N ILE A 68 6.22 -7.23 11.69
CA ILE A 68 6.71 -6.39 12.80
C ILE A 68 6.82 -7.24 14.08
N ILE A 69 7.85 -8.06 14.13
CA ILE A 69 8.03 -9.11 15.17
C ILE A 69 8.32 -8.57 16.57
N HIS A 70 8.94 -7.39 16.67
CA HIS A 70 9.31 -6.79 17.96
C HIS A 70 8.22 -5.87 18.51
N GLU A 71 7.80 -6.11 19.75
CA GLU A 71 6.78 -5.32 20.44
C GLU A 71 7.15 -3.83 20.53
N ASN A 72 8.42 -3.52 20.81
CA ASN A 72 8.91 -2.14 20.85
C ASN A 72 8.69 -1.41 19.52
N SER A 73 8.94 -2.07 18.39
CA SER A 73 8.67 -1.51 17.05
C SER A 73 7.17 -1.32 16.82
N ARG A 74 6.33 -2.28 17.21
CA ARG A 74 4.87 -2.18 17.15
C ARG A 74 4.34 -0.99 17.96
N ASN A 75 4.89 -0.76 19.14
CA ASN A 75 4.49 0.33 20.04
C ASN A 75 4.82 1.73 19.49
N MET A 76 5.68 1.82 18.48
CA MET A 76 6.01 3.06 17.77
C MET A 76 5.07 3.35 16.58
N VAL A 77 4.29 2.36 16.14
CA VAL A 77 3.31 2.51 15.07
C VAL A 77 2.04 3.19 15.62
N GLU A 78 1.68 4.29 14.99
CA GLU A 78 0.48 5.05 15.27
C GLU A 78 -0.76 4.36 14.71
N THR A 79 -1.87 4.45 15.43
CA THR A 79 -3.19 4.09 14.90
C THR A 79 -3.75 5.32 14.19
N VAL A 80 -4.00 5.24 12.89
CA VAL A 80 -4.44 6.38 12.08
C VAL A 80 -5.80 6.16 11.45
N SER A 81 -6.41 7.26 10.99
CA SER A 81 -7.64 7.27 10.20
C SER A 81 -7.29 7.14 8.71
N TRP A 82 -7.35 5.92 8.18
CA TRP A 82 -7.20 5.63 6.75
C TRP A 82 -8.44 6.09 6.00
N LYS A 83 -8.27 7.03 5.08
CA LYS A 83 -9.33 7.56 4.20
C LYS A 83 -9.59 6.61 3.04
N LEU A 84 -10.85 6.30 2.78
CA LEU A 84 -11.30 5.30 1.80
C LEU A 84 -12.12 5.94 0.67
N GLY A 85 -11.82 7.20 0.35
CA GLY A 85 -12.26 7.83 -0.89
C GLY A 85 -11.61 7.16 -2.11
N GLY A 86 -11.97 7.62 -3.30
CA GLY A 86 -11.53 6.96 -4.53
C GLY A 86 -11.76 7.80 -5.77
N LEU A 87 -11.29 7.31 -6.92
CA LEU A 87 -11.41 8.01 -8.20
C LEU A 87 -12.35 7.29 -9.16
N VAL A 88 -12.81 8.02 -10.17
CA VAL A 88 -13.59 7.50 -11.30
C VAL A 88 -12.76 7.34 -12.58
N THR A 89 -11.45 7.63 -12.52
CA THR A 89 -10.54 7.59 -13.67
C THR A 89 -9.07 7.56 -13.19
N PRO A 90 -8.15 6.92 -13.93
CA PRO A 90 -6.70 7.08 -13.70
C PRO A 90 -6.14 8.40 -14.25
N TYR A 91 -6.93 9.14 -15.02
CA TYR A 91 -6.57 10.45 -15.58
C TYR A 91 -6.87 11.54 -14.56
N ALA A 92 -5.97 11.68 -13.58
CA ALA A 92 -6.04 12.68 -12.53
C ALA A 92 -4.63 13.08 -12.07
N THR A 93 -4.46 14.33 -11.71
CA THR A 93 -3.23 14.84 -11.09
C THR A 93 -3.06 14.31 -9.67
N ALA A 94 -1.82 14.37 -9.14
CA ALA A 94 -1.53 13.95 -7.76
C ALA A 94 -2.42 14.69 -6.71
N GLN A 95 -2.75 15.96 -6.96
CA GLN A 95 -3.62 16.75 -6.10
C GLN A 95 -5.08 16.28 -6.18
N GLU A 96 -5.61 16.04 -7.37
CA GLU A 96 -6.96 15.49 -7.54
C GLU A 96 -7.11 14.11 -6.89
N CYS A 97 -6.08 13.27 -6.99
CA CYS A 97 -6.04 12.00 -6.27
C CYS A 97 -6.11 12.22 -4.75
N TYR A 98 -5.30 13.13 -4.22
CA TYR A 98 -5.25 13.43 -2.79
C TYR A 98 -6.62 13.89 -2.27
N ASP A 99 -7.30 14.77 -3.00
CA ASP A 99 -8.62 15.29 -2.62
C ASP A 99 -9.68 14.19 -2.69
N ALA A 100 -9.68 13.40 -3.77
CA ALA A 100 -10.64 12.31 -3.98
C ALA A 100 -10.48 11.17 -2.95
N GLU A 101 -9.25 10.85 -2.53
CA GLU A 101 -8.97 9.85 -1.48
C GLU A 101 -9.53 10.26 -0.12
N ARG A 102 -9.68 11.57 0.12
CA ARG A 102 -10.23 12.15 1.36
C ARG A 102 -11.73 12.36 1.32
N ASP A 103 -12.33 12.35 0.15
CA ASP A 103 -13.78 12.38 -0.07
C ASP A 103 -14.40 10.99 0.12
N GLY A 104 -14.45 10.54 1.38
CA GLY A 104 -15.02 9.24 1.70
C GLY A 104 -14.99 8.86 3.18
N PRO A 105 -15.51 7.68 3.52
CA PRO A 105 -15.43 7.15 4.87
C PRO A 105 -13.98 6.91 5.27
N ALA A 106 -13.76 6.74 6.56
CA ALA A 106 -12.44 6.40 7.08
C ALA A 106 -12.53 5.29 8.11
N ILE A 107 -11.48 4.48 8.18
CA ILE A 107 -11.34 3.43 9.19
C ILE A 107 -10.11 3.68 10.05
N SER A 108 -10.18 3.22 11.30
CA SER A 108 -9.03 3.20 12.20
C SER A 108 -8.19 1.96 11.90
N GLY A 109 -6.87 2.11 11.77
CA GLY A 109 -5.98 0.98 11.55
C GLY A 109 -4.51 1.38 11.66
N LYS A 110 -3.62 0.39 11.76
CA LYS A 110 -2.18 0.61 11.91
C LYS A 110 -1.45 0.44 10.58
N ILE A 111 -1.85 -0.55 9.80
CA ILE A 111 -1.25 -0.87 8.51
C ILE A 111 -2.27 -0.63 7.39
N GLY A 112 -1.82 0.09 6.37
CA GLY A 112 -2.53 0.34 5.11
C GLY A 112 -1.62 0.09 3.91
N LEU A 113 -2.04 0.61 2.77
CA LEU A 113 -1.24 0.69 1.55
C LEU A 113 -0.92 2.14 1.23
N MET A 114 -0.02 2.35 0.27
CA MET A 114 0.15 3.68 -0.30
C MET A 114 -1.12 4.12 -1.03
N TYR A 115 -1.37 5.41 -1.01
CA TYR A 115 -2.33 6.09 -1.85
C TYR A 115 -1.72 6.39 -3.22
N LEU A 116 -2.58 6.63 -4.22
CA LEU A 116 -2.11 7.09 -5.52
C LEU A 116 -1.47 8.47 -5.42
N SER A 117 -1.97 9.32 -4.52
CA SER A 117 -1.34 10.61 -4.25
C SER A 117 0.09 10.46 -3.69
N ASP A 118 0.39 9.42 -2.90
CA ASP A 118 1.78 9.17 -2.47
C ASP A 118 2.68 8.90 -3.67
N TYR A 119 2.21 8.08 -4.62
CA TYR A 119 2.93 7.81 -5.86
C TYR A 119 3.07 9.07 -6.72
N GLY A 120 1.99 9.83 -6.92
CA GLY A 120 2.03 11.11 -7.65
C GLY A 120 3.03 12.11 -7.07
N TYR A 121 3.09 12.23 -5.74
CA TYR A 121 4.04 13.13 -5.05
C TYR A 121 5.45 12.57 -4.90
N SER A 122 5.67 11.30 -5.23
CA SER A 122 7.01 10.70 -5.18
C SER A 122 7.91 11.10 -6.34
N ALA A 123 7.34 11.55 -7.46
CA ALA A 123 8.08 12.12 -8.57
C ALA A 123 8.56 13.55 -8.24
N LEU A 124 9.75 13.91 -8.72
CA LEU A 124 10.31 15.25 -8.50
C LEU A 124 9.49 16.28 -9.27
N ALA A 125 8.97 17.30 -8.59
CA ALA A 125 8.09 18.30 -9.19
C ALA A 125 8.74 19.09 -10.35
N GLU A 126 10.07 19.24 -10.31
CA GLU A 126 10.86 19.90 -11.35
C GLU A 126 10.99 19.06 -12.63
N SER A 127 10.93 17.72 -12.50
CA SER A 127 11.01 16.79 -13.63
C SER A 127 9.60 16.42 -14.10
N CYS A 128 8.75 15.99 -13.19
CA CYS A 128 7.33 15.70 -13.42
C CYS A 128 6.51 16.92 -13.00
N ASN A 129 6.14 17.77 -13.95
CA ASN A 129 5.20 18.84 -13.65
C ASN A 129 3.92 18.20 -13.07
N ARG A 130 3.49 18.61 -11.88
CA ARG A 130 2.36 17.99 -11.15
C ARG A 130 0.99 18.13 -11.83
N HIS A 131 0.96 18.68 -13.06
CA HIS A 131 -0.18 18.67 -13.97
C HIS A 131 -0.31 17.37 -14.80
N TRP A 132 0.69 16.50 -14.82
CA TRP A 132 0.55 15.21 -15.49
C TRP A 132 -0.38 14.31 -14.69
N ASP A 133 -1.22 13.58 -15.42
CA ASP A 133 -2.08 12.57 -14.84
C ASP A 133 -1.29 11.34 -14.42
N ILE A 134 -1.58 10.78 -13.25
CA ILE A 134 -0.89 9.59 -12.73
C ILE A 134 -1.04 8.36 -13.64
N GLY A 135 -2.12 8.29 -14.42
CA GLY A 135 -2.34 7.30 -15.47
C GLY A 135 -1.45 7.46 -16.70
N GLN A 136 -0.61 8.50 -16.75
CA GLN A 136 0.27 8.82 -17.88
C GLN A 136 1.74 8.94 -17.46
N TYR A 137 2.12 8.48 -16.27
CA TYR A 137 3.49 8.62 -15.73
C TYR A 137 4.59 7.78 -16.41
N ASN A 138 4.31 7.06 -17.51
CA ASN A 138 5.24 6.14 -18.20
C ASN A 138 6.38 6.80 -18.98
N HIS A 139 7.01 7.80 -18.38
CA HIS A 139 8.14 8.54 -18.93
C HIS A 139 9.14 8.83 -17.81
N ASN A 140 10.38 9.07 -18.21
CA ASN A 140 11.52 9.15 -17.29
C ASN A 140 11.39 10.33 -16.32
N GLU A 141 10.75 11.41 -16.75
CA GLU A 141 10.56 12.61 -15.96
C GLU A 141 9.58 12.39 -14.80
N CYS A 142 8.60 11.49 -14.96
CA CYS A 142 7.65 11.09 -13.93
C CYS A 142 8.04 9.78 -13.26
N ALA A 143 7.64 8.61 -13.79
CA ALA A 143 7.97 7.33 -13.15
C ALA A 143 9.49 7.17 -12.91
N GLY A 144 10.34 7.57 -13.87
CA GLY A 144 11.80 7.48 -13.71
C GLY A 144 12.39 8.37 -12.61
N SER A 145 11.68 9.43 -12.18
CA SER A 145 12.08 10.30 -11.06
C SER A 145 11.37 9.97 -9.75
N SER A 146 10.44 9.02 -9.76
CA SER A 146 9.71 8.56 -8.58
C SER A 146 10.56 7.61 -7.75
N TRP A 147 10.72 7.91 -6.46
CA TRP A 147 11.35 6.99 -5.50
C TRP A 147 10.43 5.83 -5.07
N LEU A 148 9.17 5.82 -5.49
CA LEU A 148 8.25 4.70 -5.29
C LEU A 148 8.17 3.76 -6.50
N TYR A 149 8.60 4.21 -7.69
CA TYR A 149 8.62 3.40 -8.90
C TYR A 149 9.69 2.29 -8.87
N GLY A 150 9.54 1.29 -9.74
CA GLY A 150 10.53 0.22 -9.95
C GLY A 150 10.33 -1.02 -9.09
N LYS A 151 9.24 -1.11 -8.31
CA LYS A 151 8.91 -2.28 -7.48
C LYS A 151 7.99 -3.30 -8.17
N GLY A 152 7.66 -3.07 -9.44
CA GLY A 152 6.75 -3.90 -10.24
C GLY A 152 5.29 -3.54 -9.98
N GLU A 153 4.37 -4.44 -10.32
CA GLU A 153 2.94 -4.20 -10.14
C GLU A 153 2.54 -4.29 -8.67
N GLU A 154 1.82 -3.29 -8.16
CA GLU A 154 1.47 -3.22 -6.74
C GLU A 154 0.17 -2.48 -6.42
N TRP A 155 -0.53 -3.00 -5.42
CA TRP A 155 -1.80 -2.46 -4.95
C TRP A 155 -1.64 -1.11 -4.27
N THR A 156 -2.65 -0.25 -4.47
CA THR A 156 -2.85 0.97 -3.69
C THR A 156 -4.10 0.86 -2.84
N LEU A 157 -4.24 1.77 -1.89
CA LEU A 157 -5.42 1.87 -1.03
C LEU A 157 -6.63 2.46 -1.76
N THR A 158 -6.39 3.11 -2.91
CA THR A 158 -7.38 3.92 -3.61
C THR A 158 -8.33 3.06 -4.43
N LYS A 159 -9.63 3.17 -4.18
CA LYS A 159 -10.65 2.38 -4.88
C LYS A 159 -11.17 3.07 -6.14
N TYR A 160 -11.69 2.28 -7.07
CA TYR A 160 -12.47 2.79 -8.20
C TYR A 160 -13.93 2.98 -7.79
N LYS A 161 -14.47 4.20 -7.96
CA LYS A 161 -15.81 4.55 -7.47
C LYS A 161 -16.95 3.94 -8.29
N ASN A 162 -16.75 3.69 -9.59
CA ASN A 162 -17.83 3.24 -10.47
C ASN A 162 -18.03 1.72 -10.50
N ASN A 163 -17.13 0.94 -9.90
CA ASN A 163 -17.27 -0.51 -9.80
C ASN A 163 -16.72 -0.98 -8.45
N SER A 164 -17.52 -1.73 -7.69
CA SER A 164 -17.21 -2.21 -6.35
C SER A 164 -16.15 -3.31 -6.30
N SER A 165 -15.71 -3.84 -7.43
CA SER A 165 -14.72 -4.92 -7.53
C SER A 165 -13.35 -4.43 -7.96
N ASN A 166 -13.20 -3.14 -8.24
CA ASN A 166 -12.01 -2.62 -8.88
C ASN A 166 -11.19 -1.68 -8.00
N VAL A 167 -9.88 -1.90 -7.96
CA VAL A 167 -8.92 -1.17 -7.13
C VAL A 167 -7.84 -0.57 -8.05
N PHE A 168 -7.34 0.62 -7.70
CA PHE A 168 -6.22 1.18 -8.42
C PHE A 168 -4.91 0.52 -8.01
N PHE A 169 -4.03 0.29 -8.98
CA PHE A 169 -2.71 -0.26 -8.77
C PHE A 169 -1.68 0.44 -9.67
N ILE A 170 -0.42 0.36 -9.27
CA ILE A 170 0.71 0.86 -10.05
C ILE A 170 1.20 -0.27 -10.94
N THR A 171 1.39 -0.01 -12.23
CA THR A 171 1.91 -0.99 -13.20
C THR A 171 3.44 -1.00 -13.23
N ASN A 172 4.04 -2.04 -13.81
CA ASN A 172 5.47 -2.08 -14.08
C ASN A 172 5.94 -0.98 -15.08
N TYR A 173 5.03 -0.36 -15.83
CA TYR A 173 5.33 0.77 -16.72
C TYR A 173 5.30 2.13 -16.00
N GLY A 174 4.94 2.16 -14.71
CA GLY A 174 4.92 3.38 -13.91
C GLY A 174 3.66 4.22 -14.08
N ILE A 175 2.69 3.77 -14.87
CA ILE A 175 1.32 4.33 -14.85
C ILE A 175 0.48 3.66 -13.77
N THR A 176 -0.58 4.35 -13.37
CA THR A 176 -1.64 3.79 -12.53
C THR A 176 -2.83 3.37 -13.39
N THR A 177 -3.40 2.20 -13.10
CA THR A 177 -4.63 1.73 -13.74
C THR A 177 -5.49 0.98 -12.73
N ILE A 178 -6.58 0.38 -13.18
CA ILE A 178 -7.60 -0.25 -12.35
C ILE A 178 -7.66 -1.74 -12.68
N TYR A 179 -7.80 -2.59 -11.67
CA TYR A 179 -7.96 -4.03 -11.86
C TYR A 179 -8.88 -4.67 -10.80
N ASP A 180 -9.36 -5.89 -11.06
CA ASP A 180 -10.18 -6.67 -10.12
C ASP A 180 -9.45 -6.98 -8.81
N ALA A 181 -10.15 -6.75 -7.70
CA ALA A 181 -9.67 -6.95 -6.34
C ALA A 181 -9.36 -8.43 -6.03
N SER A 182 -9.93 -9.36 -6.79
CA SER A 182 -9.67 -10.80 -6.70
C SER A 182 -8.25 -11.21 -7.15
N LEU A 183 -7.54 -10.34 -7.88
CA LEU A 183 -6.21 -10.65 -8.41
C LEU A 183 -5.08 -10.34 -7.45
N SER A 184 -3.92 -10.94 -7.70
CA SER A 184 -2.75 -10.76 -6.85
C SER A 184 -1.73 -9.82 -7.46
N TYR A 185 -1.39 -8.78 -6.71
CA TYR A 185 -0.30 -7.86 -7.04
C TYR A 185 0.55 -7.60 -5.81
N GLY A 186 1.67 -6.92 -6.02
CA GLY A 186 2.60 -6.53 -4.98
C GLY A 186 1.93 -5.77 -3.84
N VAL A 187 2.37 -6.05 -2.62
CA VAL A 187 1.90 -5.33 -1.42
C VAL A 187 3.09 -4.73 -0.70
N ARG A 188 3.08 -3.41 -0.52
CA ARG A 188 4.02 -2.67 0.31
C ARG A 188 3.28 -2.09 1.52
N PRO A 189 3.34 -2.75 2.69
CA PRO A 189 2.73 -2.25 3.91
C PRO A 189 3.16 -0.82 4.20
N THR A 190 2.19 0.01 4.53
CA THR A 190 2.37 1.44 4.82
C THR A 190 1.84 1.76 6.20
N LEU A 191 2.60 2.53 6.98
CA LEU A 191 2.25 2.87 8.36
C LEU A 191 2.67 4.30 8.71
N TYR A 192 2.20 4.78 9.86
CA TYR A 192 2.64 6.05 10.43
C TYR A 192 3.32 5.80 11.77
N LEU A 193 4.36 6.59 12.06
CA LEU A 193 5.01 6.62 13.36
C LEU A 193 4.39 7.68 14.26
N LYS A 194 4.32 7.37 15.56
CA LYS A 194 3.90 8.32 16.60
C LYS A 194 4.77 9.59 16.59
N SER A 195 4.22 10.74 17.01
CA SER A 195 4.88 12.05 16.89
C SER A 195 6.21 12.22 17.65
N GLY A 196 6.51 11.35 18.63
CA GLY A 196 7.80 11.33 19.34
C GLY A 196 8.88 10.44 18.72
N VAL A 197 8.52 9.56 17.77
CA VAL A 197 9.45 8.59 17.21
C VAL A 197 10.42 9.28 16.26
N LYS A 198 11.71 9.25 16.59
CA LYS A 198 12.79 9.85 15.80
C LYS A 198 13.73 8.79 15.28
N LYS A 199 14.10 8.88 14.00
CA LYS A 199 15.21 8.11 13.41
C LYS A 199 16.53 8.62 13.98
N LEU A 200 17.23 7.76 14.72
CA LEU A 200 18.58 8.01 15.23
C LEU A 200 19.63 7.53 14.23
N ALA A 201 19.44 6.33 13.68
CA ALA A 201 20.38 5.70 12.76
C ALA A 201 19.69 4.62 11.90
N GLY A 202 20.47 3.89 11.11
CA GLY A 202 19.98 2.87 10.21
C GLY A 202 19.53 3.41 8.86
N ASN A 203 19.46 2.55 7.85
CA ASN A 203 18.90 2.87 6.55
C ASN A 203 17.61 2.08 6.25
N GLY A 204 17.18 1.22 7.18
CA GLY A 204 15.96 0.43 7.05
C GLY A 204 16.14 -0.88 6.29
N SER A 205 17.38 -1.25 5.91
CA SER A 205 17.66 -2.58 5.36
C SER A 205 17.61 -3.65 6.45
N PHE A 206 17.55 -4.92 6.03
CA PHE A 206 17.60 -6.07 6.95
C PHE A 206 18.86 -6.06 7.82
N ASP A 207 20.02 -5.75 7.23
CA ASP A 207 21.30 -5.69 7.94
C ASP A 207 21.49 -4.41 8.76
N ASN A 208 20.73 -3.36 8.46
CA ASN A 208 20.84 -2.05 9.12
C ASN A 208 19.46 -1.41 9.37
N PRO A 209 18.64 -2.03 10.23
CA PRO A 209 17.28 -1.58 10.50
C PRO A 209 17.26 -0.17 11.12
N TYR A 210 16.14 0.52 11.00
CA TYR A 210 16.00 1.83 11.63
C TYR A 210 16.14 1.74 13.15
N ILE A 211 17.12 2.48 13.68
CA ILE A 211 17.24 2.72 15.11
C ILE A 211 16.41 3.94 15.42
N ILE A 212 15.36 3.75 16.21
CA ILE A 212 14.37 4.78 16.53
C ILE A 212 14.20 4.89 18.05
N THR A 213 14.07 6.12 18.54
CA THR A 213 13.72 6.41 19.94
C THR A 213 12.39 7.12 20.00
N GLN A 214 11.65 6.92 21.10
CA GLN A 214 10.61 7.85 21.53
C GLN A 214 11.20 9.03 22.30
#